data_AF-A0A1Q7W424-F1
#
_entry.id   AF-A0A1Q7W424-F1
#
_cell.length_a   1.000
_cell.length_b   1.000
_cell.length_c   1.000
_cell.angle_alpha   90.00
_cell.angle_beta   90.00
_cell.angle_gamma   90.00
#
_symmetry.space_group_name_H-M   'P 1'
#
loop_
_entity.id
_entity.type
_entity.pdbx_description
1 polymer ?
#
loop_
_entity_poly.entity_id
_entity_poly.type
_entity_poly.pdbx_seq_one_letter_code
_entity_poly.pdbx_strand_id
1 'polypeptide(L)' 'MTTPKRQKVRIISCADDKRAKGKTGWIVDEAPPGELTQGRWTVHVDAFWIADVLCDSSEIRHI' A
#
# COMPACT_ATOMS: atom_id res chain seq x y z
N MET A 1 -15.87 -1.71 19.22
CA MET A 1 -14.50 -1.42 18.75
C MET A 1 -14.36 -2.10 17.40
N THR A 2 -14.59 -1.36 16.31
CA THR A 2 -14.54 -1.90 14.95
C THR A 2 -13.07 -1.95 14.55
N THR A 3 -12.49 -3.14 14.42
CA THR A 3 -11.13 -3.29 13.89
C THR A 3 -11.08 -2.58 12.55
N PRO A 4 -10.16 -1.60 12.33
CA PRO A 4 -10.02 -1.00 11.01
C PRO A 4 -9.73 -2.13 10.02
N LYS A 5 -10.60 -2.27 9.01
CA LYS A 5 -10.44 -3.29 7.96
C LYS A 5 -9.16 -2.94 7.21
N ARG A 6 -8.05 -3.60 7.56
CA ARG A 6 -6.83 -3.60 6.75
C ARG A 6 -7.22 -4.08 5.36
N GLN A 7 -7.15 -3.17 4.38
CA GLN A 7 -7.58 -3.48 3.02
C GLN A 7 -6.45 -4.19 2.32
N LYS A 8 -6.72 -5.40 1.83
CA LYS A 8 -5.73 -6.18 1.09
C LYS A 8 -5.63 -5.62 -0.33
N VAL A 9 -4.40 -5.42 -0.77
CA VAL A 9 -4.10 -4.90 -2.09
C VAL A 9 -3.03 -5.73 -2.78
N ARG A 10 -3.04 -5.70 -4.10
CA ARG A 10 -1.94 -6.15 -4.96
C ARG A 10 -1.22 -4.94 -5.52
N ILE A 11 0.09 -4.94 -5.41
CA ILE A 11 0.97 -3.88 -5.92
C ILE A 11 1.26 -4.19 -7.39
N ILE A 12 0.82 -3.34 -8.30
CA ILE A 12 0.99 -3.47 -9.76
C ILE A 12 2.29 -2.79 -10.21
N SER A 13 2.60 -1.66 -9.59
CA SER A 13 3.87 -0.95 -9.65
C SER A 13 4.11 -0.28 -8.31
N CYS A 14 5.30 0.24 -8.05
CA CYS A 14 5.53 1.15 -6.93
C CYS A 14 6.79 1.95 -7.25
N ALA A 15 6.70 3.27 -7.24
CA ALA A 15 7.85 4.13 -7.49
C ALA A 15 8.90 4.06 -6.38
N ASP A 16 8.45 3.81 -5.15
CA ASP A 16 9.28 3.76 -3.93
C ASP A 16 10.21 2.53 -3.91
N ASP A 17 9.65 1.32 -4.07
CA ASP A 17 10.43 0.09 -4.21
C ASP A 17 9.92 -0.79 -5.36
N LYS A 18 10.76 -0.92 -6.40
CA LYS A 18 10.47 -1.75 -7.58
C LYS A 18 10.29 -3.24 -7.24
N ARG A 19 10.83 -3.72 -6.12
CA ARG A 19 10.70 -5.10 -5.65
C ARG A 19 9.30 -5.42 -5.15
N ALA A 20 8.52 -4.41 -4.77
CA ALA A 20 7.14 -4.57 -4.31
C ALA A 20 6.19 -4.94 -5.46
N LYS A 21 6.56 -4.64 -6.71
CA LYS A 21 5.78 -4.98 -7.91
C LYS A 21 5.43 -6.46 -7.95
N GLY A 22 4.14 -6.76 -8.06
CA GLY A 22 3.59 -8.10 -8.13
C GLY A 22 3.31 -8.77 -6.78
N LYS A 23 3.72 -8.15 -5.67
CA LYS A 23 3.42 -8.64 -4.31
C LYS A 23 2.03 -8.19 -3.84
N THR A 24 1.57 -8.81 -2.77
CA THR A 24 0.38 -8.37 -2.04
C THR A 24 0.78 -7.70 -0.74
N GLY A 25 -0.11 -6.89 -0.20
CA GLY A 25 0.10 -6.21 1.06
C GLY A 25 -1.21 -5.70 1.64
N TRP A 26 -1.09 -4.88 2.68
CA TRP A 26 -2.22 -4.25 3.34
C TRP A 26 -2.03 -2.75 3.43
N ILE A 27 -3.08 -1.99 3.13
CA ILE A 27 -3.13 -0.57 3.46
C ILE A 27 -3.16 -0.46 4.98
N VAL A 28 -2.21 0.29 5.53
CA VAL A 28 -2.14 0.57 6.96
C VAL A 28 -2.71 1.96 7.31
N ASP A 29 -2.97 2.80 6.31
CA ASP A 29 -3.60 4.09 6.52
C ASP A 29 -5.04 3.95 7.03
N GLU A 30 -5.39 4.74 8.03
CA GLU A 30 -6.75 4.82 8.57
C GLU A 30 -7.69 5.66 7.70
N ALA A 31 -7.13 6.52 6.84
CA ALA A 31 -7.86 7.45 5.99
C ALA A 31 -7.34 7.40 4.54
N PRO A 32 -8.16 7.81 3.55
CA PRO A 32 -7.70 7.98 2.18
C PRO A 32 -6.54 8.97 2.05
N PRO A 33 -5.66 8.79 1.06
CA PRO A 33 -4.52 9.65 0.84
C PRO A 33 -4.98 11.04 0.39
N GLY A 34 -4.23 12.05 0.80
CA GLY A 34 -4.52 13.45 0.53
C GLY A 34 -3.25 14.23 0.20
N GLU A 35 -3.34 15.56 0.24
CA GLU A 35 -2.20 16.44 -0.09
C GLU A 35 -0.98 16.17 0.79
N LEU A 36 -1.19 15.86 2.08
CA LEU A 36 -0.12 15.57 3.03
C LEU A 36 0.63 14.27 2.73
N THR A 37 -0.01 13.30 2.07
CA THR A 37 0.62 12.04 1.63
C THR A 37 0.95 12.04 0.14
N GLN A 38 0.79 13.20 -0.52
CA GLN A 38 0.95 13.35 -1.97
C GLN A 38 0.11 12.36 -2.79
N GLY A 39 -1.05 11.92 -2.28
CA GLY A 39 -1.90 10.94 -2.97
C GLY A 39 -1.46 9.48 -2.85
N ARG A 40 -0.46 9.17 -2.01
CA ARG A 40 0.10 7.82 -1.83
C ARG A 40 -0.44 7.11 -0.60
N TRP A 41 -0.55 5.81 -0.72
CA TRP A 41 -0.89 4.86 0.33
C TRP A 41 0.37 4.23 0.93
N THR A 42 0.36 4.08 2.25
CA THR A 42 1.29 3.24 2.98
C THR A 42 0.82 1.80 2.90
N VAL A 43 1.60 0.96 2.22
CA VAL A 43 1.30 -0.46 2.06
C VAL A 43 2.36 -1.28 2.78
N HIS A 44 1.92 -2.03 3.79
CA HIS A 44 2.72 -3.08 4.40
C HIS A 44 2.79 -4.27 3.44
N VAL A 45 3.97 -4.54 2.88
CA VAL A 45 4.17 -5.60 1.89
C VAL A 45 4.30 -6.94 2.61
N ASP A 46 3.59 -7.97 2.12
CA ASP A 46 3.71 -9.35 2.60
C ASP A 46 5.00 -10.00 2.05
N ALA A 47 6.15 -9.43 2.40
CA ALA A 47 7.47 -9.87 2.00
C ALA A 47 8.51 -9.52 3.07
N PHE A 48 9.20 -10.54 3.59
CA PHE A 48 10.12 -10.41 4.73
C PHE A 48 11.25 -9.37 4.56
N TRP A 49 11.66 -9.07 3.33
CA TRP A 49 12.79 -8.17 3.03
C TRP A 49 12.37 -6.84 2.39
N ILE A 50 11.08 -6.52 2.38
CA ILE A 50 10.55 -5.28 1.81
C ILE A 50 9.88 -4.53 2.95
N ALA A 51 10.33 -3.30 3.20
CA ALA A 51 9.73 -2.42 4.18
C ALA A 51 8.34 -1.96 3.70
N ASP A 52 7.65 -1.17 4.53
CA ASP A 52 6.44 -0.49 4.08
C ASP A 52 6.79 0.45 2.93
N VAL A 53 5.94 0.45 1.91
CA VAL A 53 6.15 1.23 0.69
C VAL A 53 5.05 2.26 0.51
N LEU A 54 5.41 3.38 -0.12
CA LEU A 54 4.46 4.40 -0.54
C LEU A 54 4.11 4.21 -2.01
N CYS A 55 2.89 3.75 -2.30
CA CYS A 55 2.44 3.57 -3.67
C CYS A 55 1.20 4.44 -3.97
N ASP A 56 1.10 4.99 -5.17
CA ASP A 56 -0.08 5.74 -5.59
C ASP A 56 -1.31 4.83 -5.73
N SER A 57 -2.51 5.42 -5.69
CA SER A 57 -3.76 4.68 -5.87
C SER A 57 -3.84 3.93 -7.22
N SER A 58 -3.17 4.44 -8.26
CA SER A 58 -3.07 3.80 -9.58
C SER A 58 -2.08 2.64 -9.63
N GLU A 59 -1.20 2.55 -8.63
CA GLU A 59 -0.14 1.54 -8.54
C GLU A 59 -0.59 0.31 -7.75
N ILE A 60 -1.74 0.38 -7.09
CA ILE A 60 -2.31 -0.70 -6.27
C ILE A 60 -3.69 -1.11 -6.77
N ARG A 61 -4.09 -2.34 -6.46
CA ARG A 61 -5.43 -2.87 -6.76
C ARG A 61 -5.98 -3.63 -5.56
N HIS A 62 -7.17 -3.23 -5.11
CA HIS A 62 -7.89 -3.92 -4.04
C HIS A 62 -8.29 -5.34 -4.46
N ILE A 63 -8.15 -6.29 -3.54
CA ILE A 63 -8.47 -7.72 -3.72
C ILE A 63 -9.26 -8.29 -2.55
#